data_AF-A0A7Y3GND2-F1
#
_entry.id   AF-A0A7Y3GND2-F1
#
_cell.length_a   1.000
_cell.length_b   1.000
_cell.length_c   1.000
_cell.angle_alpha   90.00
_cell.angle_beta   90.00
_cell.angle_gamma   90.00
#
_symmetry.space_group_name_H-M   'P 1'
#
loop_
_entity.id
_entity.type
_entity.pdbx_description
1 polymer ?
#
loop_
_entity_poly.entity_id
_entity_poly.type
_entity_poly.pdbx_seq_one_letter_code
_entity_poly.pdbx_strand_id
1 'polypeptide(L)'
;MKSFTNRIFDSKRYSNLAALWFLACFFCLNLTVHGQAVPLQTSVVADFEVDADAYSGIFELPDGTVTLTDDWLQGAAGMGVIDETSPENAATRAALLAGDNIQAEFRMSQPFGYLDGNFNRWLDAIYARDQHTKGGEMDLTVFGGGDDKNFDDPSTWSYKEGDTPQKNDIIDVYAHIRRSAGTQNLWVFFGATTRSPNGNNYLDFEVFRSDVEYDPVSESLINTGPNCGHTAYTFFPDGSPDQKGDLIFSANYTNGGAVADIRVYAWIDSFFVAALTGDPNVLTDEDFIAYNALGGLNSFTFGDALTGPINYEFYPCNNTNGEQYGYARIVPVSNVPGVPAIVAQDNTTGDVNAPSWKTIGTNGAVSDVYVAPTFAEFGINATLLGIDGTVTSGSCENILGSILVKSRSSTSFTSEL
;
A
#
# COMPACT_ATOMS: atom_id res chain seq x y z
N MET A 1 -57.30 -12.68 67.22
CA MET A 1 -56.05 -12.03 66.77
C MET A 1 -55.66 -12.69 65.45
N LYS A 2 -55.60 -11.90 64.37
CA LYS A 2 -55.26 -12.21 62.95
C LYS A 2 -53.88 -12.88 62.84
N SER A 3 -53.38 -13.51 61.77
CA SER A 3 -53.80 -14.01 60.44
C SER A 3 -52.52 -14.61 59.81
N PHE A 4 -52.67 -15.58 58.89
CA PHE A 4 -51.63 -16.22 58.05
C PHE A 4 -50.70 -15.26 57.27
N THR A 5 -49.48 -15.70 56.93
CA THR A 5 -48.98 -15.69 55.52
C THR A 5 -47.66 -16.46 55.29
N ASN A 6 -47.66 -17.19 54.17
CA ASN A 6 -46.55 -17.92 53.52
C ASN A 6 -45.37 -17.03 53.12
N ARG A 7 -44.17 -17.62 52.97
CA ARG A 7 -43.23 -17.22 51.91
C ARG A 7 -42.74 -18.42 51.11
N ILE A 8 -43.14 -18.36 49.85
CA ILE A 8 -42.79 -19.22 48.71
C ILE A 8 -41.32 -18.94 48.34
N PHE A 9 -40.55 -19.98 48.07
CA PHE A 9 -39.23 -19.87 47.44
C PHE A 9 -39.41 -19.34 46.02
N ASP A 10 -38.87 -18.15 45.76
CA ASP A 10 -39.00 -17.42 44.51
C ASP A 10 -37.96 -17.94 43.49
N SER A 11 -38.42 -18.72 42.50
CA SER A 11 -37.60 -19.34 41.45
C SER A 11 -37.14 -18.36 40.36
N LYS A 12 -37.54 -17.08 40.43
CA LYS A 12 -37.21 -16.05 39.42
C LYS A 12 -35.79 -15.51 39.48
N ARG A 13 -34.99 -15.86 40.50
CA ARG A 13 -33.61 -15.33 40.63
C ARG A 13 -32.55 -16.13 39.86
N TYR A 14 -32.86 -17.34 39.38
CA TYR A 14 -31.87 -18.19 38.71
C TYR A 14 -31.91 -18.10 37.17
N SER A 15 -32.97 -17.61 36.54
CA SER A 15 -33.01 -17.45 35.06
C SER A 15 -32.16 -16.28 34.57
N ASN A 16 -32.06 -15.22 35.37
CA ASN A 16 -31.32 -14.00 34.98
C ASN A 16 -29.80 -14.15 35.15
N LEU A 17 -29.35 -15.05 36.03
CA LEU A 17 -27.93 -15.35 36.20
C LEU A 17 -27.41 -16.21 35.04
N ALA A 18 -28.18 -17.21 34.56
CA ALA A 18 -27.79 -17.99 33.40
C ALA A 18 -27.74 -17.15 32.10
N ALA A 19 -28.67 -16.21 31.93
CA ALA A 19 -28.67 -15.28 30.81
C ALA A 19 -27.51 -14.27 30.85
N LEU A 20 -27.14 -13.78 32.05
CA LEU A 20 -25.97 -12.90 32.20
C LEU A 20 -24.65 -13.64 31.94
N TRP A 21 -24.56 -14.92 32.31
CA TRP A 21 -23.37 -15.74 32.01
C TRP A 21 -23.25 -16.06 30.52
N PHE A 22 -24.35 -16.33 29.82
CA PHE A 22 -24.34 -16.51 28.36
C PHE A 22 -23.97 -15.22 27.61
N LEU A 23 -24.44 -14.05 28.09
CA LEU A 23 -24.11 -12.74 27.50
C LEU A 23 -22.66 -12.32 27.81
N ALA A 24 -22.15 -12.64 29.00
CA ALA A 24 -20.75 -12.40 29.37
C ALA A 24 -19.78 -13.35 28.65
N CYS A 25 -20.18 -14.61 28.36
CA CYS A 25 -19.39 -15.52 27.54
C CYS A 25 -19.35 -15.09 26.06
N PHE A 26 -20.38 -14.40 25.55
CA PHE A 26 -20.37 -13.82 24.20
C PHE A 26 -19.45 -12.59 24.09
N PHE A 27 -19.29 -11.82 25.16
CA PHE A 27 -18.35 -10.68 25.22
C PHE A 27 -16.89 -11.05 25.57
N CYS A 28 -16.63 -12.31 25.91
CA CYS A 28 -15.28 -12.82 26.18
C CYS A 28 -14.64 -13.57 24.99
N LEU A 29 -15.32 -13.65 23.85
CA LEU A 29 -14.68 -13.97 22.59
C LEU A 29 -13.88 -12.72 22.18
N ASN A 30 -12.64 -12.63 22.68
CA ASN A 30 -11.61 -11.90 21.97
C ASN A 30 -11.47 -12.59 20.60
N LEU A 31 -12.24 -12.12 19.62
CA LEU A 31 -11.90 -12.31 18.23
C LEU A 31 -10.61 -11.51 18.02
N THR A 32 -9.48 -12.16 18.26
CA THR A 32 -8.22 -11.69 17.70
C THR A 32 -8.39 -11.81 16.20
N VAL A 33 -8.76 -10.70 15.56
CA VAL A 33 -8.61 -10.53 14.12
C VAL A 33 -7.11 -10.64 13.87
N HIS A 34 -6.67 -11.79 13.39
CA HIS A 34 -5.30 -12.02 12.97
C HIS A 34 -5.13 -11.44 11.57
N GLY A 35 -5.17 -10.11 11.47
CA GLY A 35 -4.52 -9.44 10.35
C GLY A 35 -3.01 -9.65 10.51
N GLN A 36 -2.33 -10.00 9.42
CA GLN A 36 -0.87 -10.00 9.34
C GLN A 36 -0.35 -8.59 9.62
N ALA A 37 -0.11 -8.23 10.87
CA ALA A 37 0.64 -7.03 11.20
C ALA A 37 2.08 -7.28 10.75
N VAL A 38 2.53 -6.56 9.72
CA VAL A 38 3.95 -6.53 9.34
C VAL A 38 4.66 -5.78 10.47
N PRO A 39 5.62 -6.41 11.17
CA PRO A 39 6.35 -5.71 12.22
C PRO A 39 7.17 -4.59 11.56
N LEU A 40 7.09 -3.39 12.14
CA LEU A 40 7.96 -2.29 11.77
C LEU A 40 9.39 -2.63 12.20
N GLN A 41 10.29 -2.74 11.24
CA GLN A 41 11.69 -3.06 11.49
C GLN A 41 12.59 -2.60 10.34
N THR A 42 13.70 -1.98 10.72
CA THR A 42 14.81 -1.68 9.83
C THR A 42 15.31 -2.96 9.18
N SER A 43 15.24 -3.02 7.86
CA SER A 43 15.52 -4.21 7.06
C SER A 43 16.39 -3.84 5.88
N VAL A 44 17.26 -4.76 5.46
CA VAL A 44 17.97 -4.65 4.18
C VAL A 44 17.55 -5.82 3.31
N VAL A 45 16.97 -5.52 2.15
CA VAL A 45 16.55 -6.54 1.19
C VAL A 45 17.02 -6.16 -0.21
N ALA A 46 17.66 -7.11 -0.90
CA ALA A 46 18.29 -6.87 -2.20
C ALA A 46 19.25 -5.66 -2.20
N ASP A 47 19.98 -5.47 -1.10
CA ASP A 47 20.89 -4.34 -0.84
C ASP A 47 20.21 -2.96 -0.93
N PHE A 48 18.91 -2.89 -0.68
CA PHE A 48 18.15 -1.66 -0.45
C PHE A 48 17.74 -1.58 1.02
N GLU A 49 17.86 -0.41 1.63
CA GLU A 49 17.48 -0.13 3.00
C GLU A 49 15.97 0.13 3.09
N VAL A 50 15.30 -0.46 4.08
CA VAL A 50 13.92 -0.14 4.45
C VAL A 50 13.94 0.18 5.93
N ASP A 51 14.16 1.44 6.24
CA ASP A 51 14.48 1.98 7.56
C ASP A 51 13.77 3.31 7.87
N ALA A 52 12.98 3.81 6.93
CA ALA A 52 12.28 5.09 6.97
C ALA A 52 13.21 6.29 7.15
N ASP A 53 14.42 6.21 6.59
CA ASP A 53 15.21 7.37 6.22
C ASP A 53 15.43 7.43 4.70
N ALA A 54 16.23 8.40 4.24
CA ALA A 54 16.35 8.71 2.82
C ALA A 54 17.78 8.57 2.29
N TYR A 55 18.77 8.33 3.14
CA TYR A 55 20.17 8.45 2.76
C TYR A 55 20.96 7.17 2.97
N SER A 56 21.48 6.65 1.87
CA SER A 56 22.12 5.34 1.83
C SER A 56 23.34 5.18 2.74
N GLY A 57 23.47 4.01 3.37
CA GLY A 57 24.63 3.62 4.16
C GLY A 57 24.67 4.22 5.57
N ILE A 58 23.58 4.84 6.00
CA ILE A 58 23.35 5.31 7.37
C ILE A 58 22.01 4.72 7.78
N PHE A 59 21.93 4.21 9.01
CA PHE A 59 20.62 4.02 9.63
C PHE A 59 20.43 5.18 10.59
N GLU A 60 19.48 6.05 10.33
CA GLU A 60 19.09 7.08 11.28
C GLU A 60 18.20 6.46 12.38
N LEU A 61 17.52 5.33 12.10
CA LEU A 61 16.61 4.66 13.03
C LEU A 61 16.75 3.12 12.96
N PRO A 62 17.41 2.45 13.93
CA PRO A 62 18.27 2.99 14.98
C PRO A 62 19.66 3.39 14.46
N ASP A 63 20.22 4.49 14.98
CA ASP A 63 21.58 4.98 14.70
C ASP A 63 22.60 3.85 14.44
N GLY A 64 23.04 3.77 13.20
CA GLY A 64 23.92 2.72 12.71
C GLY A 64 24.63 3.11 11.41
N THR A 65 25.60 2.29 11.01
CA THR A 65 26.22 2.40 9.68
C THR A 65 26.14 1.04 9.02
N VAL A 66 25.74 1.04 7.75
CA VAL A 66 25.75 -0.15 6.91
C VAL A 66 26.64 0.11 5.73
N THR A 67 27.39 -0.91 5.33
CA THR A 67 28.33 -0.81 4.23
C THR A 67 27.72 -1.43 2.98
N LEU A 68 27.74 -0.68 1.87
CA LEU A 68 27.39 -1.15 0.52
C LEU A 68 25.89 -1.40 0.28
N THR A 69 25.04 -0.68 0.97
CA THR A 69 23.60 -0.63 0.75
C THR A 69 23.22 0.64 -0.01
N ASP A 70 22.19 0.53 -0.85
CA ASP A 70 21.56 1.67 -1.52
C ASP A 70 20.29 2.06 -0.76
N ASP A 71 19.87 3.30 -0.98
CA ASP A 71 18.62 3.88 -0.49
C ASP A 71 18.15 4.95 -1.49
N TRP A 72 17.09 5.70 -1.17
CA TRP A 72 16.50 6.75 -2.00
C TRP A 72 17.54 7.74 -2.54
N LEU A 73 18.39 8.28 -1.66
CA LEU A 73 19.38 9.32 -1.95
C LEU A 73 20.78 8.87 -1.57
N GLN A 74 21.79 9.55 -2.12
CA GLN A 74 23.19 9.22 -1.89
C GLN A 74 23.64 9.69 -0.50
N GLY A 75 23.91 8.74 0.40
CA GLY A 75 24.47 8.98 1.73
C GLY A 75 25.95 8.64 1.87
N ALA A 76 26.32 8.00 2.99
CA ALA A 76 27.70 7.68 3.35
C ALA A 76 28.28 6.48 2.59
N ALA A 77 27.43 5.56 2.13
CA ALA A 77 27.76 4.46 1.23
C ALA A 77 26.66 4.29 0.19
N GLY A 78 26.82 3.40 -0.80
CA GLY A 78 25.82 3.25 -1.87
C GLY A 78 25.83 4.37 -2.90
N MET A 79 24.90 4.31 -3.85
CA MET A 79 24.84 5.26 -4.99
C MET A 79 23.65 6.22 -4.95
N GLY A 80 22.64 5.98 -4.11
CA GLY A 80 21.35 6.68 -4.14
C GLY A 80 20.56 6.37 -5.42
N VAL A 81 19.34 5.84 -5.30
CA VAL A 81 18.59 5.41 -6.51
C VAL A 81 17.96 6.57 -7.28
N ILE A 82 17.73 7.72 -6.66
CA ILE A 82 17.16 8.93 -7.28
C ILE A 82 18.24 9.88 -7.79
N ASP A 83 18.03 10.49 -8.96
CA ASP A 83 18.95 11.45 -9.56
C ASP A 83 18.89 12.83 -8.88
N GLU A 84 19.85 13.07 -7.99
CA GLU A 84 19.97 14.34 -7.27
C GLU A 84 20.71 15.44 -8.04
N THR A 85 21.46 15.08 -9.08
CA THR A 85 22.51 15.96 -9.63
C THR A 85 22.29 16.37 -11.07
N SER A 86 21.35 15.75 -11.80
CA SER A 86 21.08 16.11 -13.18
C SER A 86 20.85 17.63 -13.33
N PRO A 87 21.51 18.27 -14.31
CA PRO A 87 21.28 19.68 -14.63
C PRO A 87 19.83 19.97 -15.05
N GLU A 88 19.12 18.98 -15.59
CA GLU A 88 17.72 19.12 -16.04
C GLU A 88 16.79 19.41 -14.85
N ASN A 89 17.10 18.84 -13.69
CA ASN A 89 16.35 19.00 -12.45
C ASN A 89 16.75 20.26 -11.65
N ALA A 90 17.78 21.01 -12.07
CA ALA A 90 18.35 22.11 -11.28
C ALA A 90 17.37 23.27 -11.03
N ALA A 91 16.56 23.63 -12.03
CA ALA A 91 15.56 24.69 -11.88
C ALA A 91 14.44 24.26 -10.92
N THR A 92 13.95 23.04 -11.06
CA THR A 92 12.93 22.45 -10.17
C THR A 92 13.43 22.37 -8.74
N ARG A 93 14.65 21.87 -8.50
CA ARG A 93 15.25 21.85 -7.14
C ARG A 93 15.36 23.24 -6.54
N ALA A 94 15.72 24.26 -7.34
CA ALA A 94 15.80 25.63 -6.86
C ALA A 94 14.43 26.22 -6.48
N ALA A 95 13.37 25.87 -7.22
CA ALA A 95 11.99 26.24 -6.91
C ALA A 95 11.51 25.57 -5.61
N LEU A 96 11.75 24.26 -5.45
CA LEU A 96 11.43 23.53 -4.21
C LEU A 96 12.13 24.13 -2.99
N LEU A 97 13.43 24.47 -3.13
CA LEU A 97 14.20 25.15 -2.08
C LEU A 97 13.67 26.54 -1.72
N ALA A 98 13.08 27.24 -2.69
CA ALA A 98 12.45 28.54 -2.47
C ALA A 98 11.08 28.44 -1.78
N GLY A 99 10.51 27.23 -1.69
CA GLY A 99 9.19 26.97 -1.15
C GLY A 99 8.06 27.15 -2.17
N ASP A 100 8.36 27.04 -3.46
CA ASP A 100 7.34 27.07 -4.50
C ASP A 100 6.43 25.82 -4.35
N ASN A 101 5.12 26.05 -4.37
CA ASN A 101 4.11 25.00 -4.32
C ASN A 101 3.89 24.37 -5.70
N ILE A 102 4.83 23.51 -6.10
CA ILE A 102 4.87 22.88 -7.42
C ILE A 102 4.98 21.36 -7.31
N GLN A 103 4.49 20.67 -8.33
CA GLN A 103 4.82 19.26 -8.53
C GLN A 103 6.25 19.11 -9.06
N ALA A 104 6.93 18.02 -8.68
CA ALA A 104 8.24 17.68 -9.22
C ALA A 104 8.38 16.16 -9.39
N GLU A 105 9.16 15.75 -10.38
CA GLU A 105 9.52 14.35 -10.61
C GLU A 105 11.03 14.27 -10.86
N PHE A 106 11.73 13.39 -10.12
CA PHE A 106 13.13 13.03 -10.38
C PHE A 106 13.23 11.52 -10.60
N ARG A 107 13.92 11.12 -11.68
CA ARG A 107 14.05 9.73 -12.12
C ARG A 107 15.30 9.06 -11.57
N MET A 108 15.43 7.76 -11.88
CA MET A 108 16.56 6.93 -11.47
C MET A 108 17.92 7.54 -11.81
N SER A 109 18.85 7.52 -10.86
CA SER A 109 20.21 8.06 -11.00
C SER A 109 21.08 7.30 -12.00
N GLN A 110 20.64 6.10 -12.39
CA GLN A 110 21.32 5.22 -13.33
C GLN A 110 20.40 4.82 -14.49
N PRO A 111 20.97 4.43 -15.65
CA PRO A 111 20.17 3.91 -16.76
C PRO A 111 19.42 2.62 -16.40
N PHE A 112 18.32 2.36 -17.10
CA PHE A 112 17.59 1.08 -17.01
C PHE A 112 18.52 -0.13 -17.10
N GLY A 113 18.37 -1.06 -16.16
CA GLY A 113 19.15 -2.30 -16.14
C GLY A 113 20.56 -2.15 -15.58
N TYR A 114 20.89 -1.02 -14.95
CA TYR A 114 22.15 -0.84 -14.22
C TYR A 114 22.38 -1.97 -13.21
N LEU A 115 23.64 -2.43 -13.11
CA LEU A 115 24.05 -3.44 -12.13
C LEU A 115 24.88 -2.75 -11.06
N ASP A 116 24.45 -2.86 -9.81
CA ASP A 116 25.19 -2.33 -8.67
C ASP A 116 26.46 -3.16 -8.37
N GLY A 117 27.18 -2.77 -7.30
CA GLY A 117 28.40 -3.46 -6.86
C GLY A 117 28.21 -4.93 -6.43
N ASN A 118 26.97 -5.33 -6.13
CA ASN A 118 26.56 -6.69 -5.75
C ASN A 118 25.77 -7.39 -6.87
N PHE A 119 25.73 -6.80 -8.06
CA PHE A 119 25.02 -7.27 -9.25
C PHE A 119 23.49 -7.29 -9.15
N ASN A 120 22.85 -6.59 -8.19
CA ASN A 120 21.41 -6.39 -8.29
C ASN A 120 21.14 -5.43 -9.43
N ARG A 121 20.04 -5.68 -10.15
CA ARG A 121 19.68 -4.93 -11.35
C ARG A 121 18.63 -3.89 -11.02
N TRP A 122 18.95 -2.62 -11.21
CA TRP A 122 18.00 -1.53 -11.06
C TRP A 122 17.14 -1.44 -12.32
N LEU A 123 15.84 -1.28 -12.13
CA LEU A 123 14.88 -1.31 -13.22
C LEU A 123 14.16 0.03 -13.37
N ASP A 124 13.75 0.64 -12.26
CA ASP A 124 13.20 2.00 -12.28
C ASP A 124 13.33 2.62 -10.90
N ALA A 125 13.32 3.95 -10.85
CA ALA A 125 13.18 4.71 -9.62
C ALA A 125 12.57 6.08 -9.91
N ILE A 126 11.74 6.55 -8.98
CA ILE A 126 11.07 7.83 -9.05
C ILE A 126 10.99 8.45 -7.66
N TYR A 127 11.26 9.74 -7.61
CA TYR A 127 10.84 10.63 -6.55
C TYR A 127 9.79 11.58 -7.15
N ALA A 128 8.69 11.77 -6.44
CA ALA A 128 7.68 12.75 -6.78
C ALA A 128 7.38 13.67 -5.58
N ARG A 129 7.24 14.97 -5.86
CA ARG A 129 6.71 15.97 -4.95
C ARG A 129 5.32 16.36 -5.40
N ASP A 130 4.37 16.38 -4.48
CA ASP A 130 3.06 16.97 -4.69
C ASP A 130 2.97 18.39 -4.10
N GLN A 131 1.92 19.10 -4.50
CA GLN A 131 1.55 20.38 -3.90
C GLN A 131 1.02 20.19 -2.47
N HIS A 132 0.96 21.27 -1.70
CA HIS A 132 0.46 21.24 -0.34
C HIS A 132 -0.62 22.29 -0.10
N THR A 133 -1.52 22.03 0.85
CA THR A 133 -2.72 22.86 0.99
C THR A 133 -2.63 23.87 2.16
N LYS A 134 -1.49 24.57 2.32
CA LYS A 134 -1.26 25.46 3.47
C LYS A 134 -1.23 26.93 3.09
N GLY A 135 -1.87 27.76 3.91
CA GLY A 135 -1.64 29.22 3.83
C GLY A 135 -2.28 29.88 2.62
N GLY A 136 -3.27 29.23 2.00
CA GLY A 136 -3.92 29.68 0.78
C GLY A 136 -3.43 28.94 -0.47
N GLU A 137 -2.35 28.15 -0.34
CA GLU A 137 -1.93 27.18 -1.35
C GLU A 137 -2.98 26.07 -1.53
N MET A 138 -3.07 25.56 -2.76
CA MET A 138 -3.99 24.50 -3.17
C MET A 138 -3.22 23.38 -3.86
N ASP A 139 -3.80 22.20 -3.82
CA ASP A 139 -3.36 21.01 -4.55
C ASP A 139 -4.32 20.78 -5.72
N LEU A 140 -3.78 20.49 -6.90
CA LEU A 140 -4.53 20.31 -8.14
C LEU A 140 -5.23 18.94 -8.23
N THR A 141 -4.81 17.97 -7.43
CA THR A 141 -5.18 16.56 -7.54
C THR A 141 -6.00 16.05 -6.36
N VAL A 142 -6.74 16.94 -5.68
CA VAL A 142 -7.63 16.56 -4.59
C VAL A 142 -8.87 15.85 -5.14
N PHE A 143 -9.24 14.72 -4.53
CA PHE A 143 -10.50 14.05 -4.87
C PHE A 143 -11.71 14.97 -4.59
N GLY A 144 -12.55 15.12 -5.61
CA GLY A 144 -13.67 16.04 -5.64
C GLY A 144 -14.78 15.66 -4.66
N GLY A 145 -14.89 14.36 -4.36
CA GLY A 145 -15.92 13.72 -3.56
C GLY A 145 -17.12 13.32 -4.43
N GLY A 146 -17.79 12.23 -4.06
CA GLY A 146 -18.93 11.74 -4.86
C GLY A 146 -19.00 10.22 -4.94
N ASP A 147 -18.59 9.53 -3.87
CA ASP A 147 -18.30 8.10 -3.88
C ASP A 147 -17.00 7.77 -4.63
N ASP A 148 -15.91 8.51 -4.37
CA ASP A 148 -14.57 8.19 -4.91
C ASP A 148 -13.91 7.18 -3.96
N LYS A 149 -13.98 5.88 -4.26
CA LYS A 149 -13.38 4.82 -3.42
C LYS A 149 -12.44 3.94 -4.22
N ASN A 150 -11.59 3.20 -3.52
CA ASN A 150 -10.59 2.31 -4.12
C ASN A 150 -11.14 1.29 -5.12
N PHE A 151 -12.36 0.82 -4.94
CA PHE A 151 -12.94 -0.21 -5.80
C PHE A 151 -13.81 0.36 -6.93
N ASP A 152 -13.94 1.69 -7.01
CA ASP A 152 -14.72 2.34 -8.05
C ASP A 152 -13.86 2.52 -9.31
N ASP A 153 -14.51 2.75 -10.45
CA ASP A 153 -13.79 2.95 -11.71
C ASP A 153 -13.00 4.26 -11.68
N PRO A 154 -11.66 4.23 -11.79
CA PRO A 154 -10.82 5.42 -11.67
C PRO A 154 -11.11 6.49 -12.73
N SER A 155 -11.67 6.10 -13.88
CA SER A 155 -12.09 7.06 -14.92
C SER A 155 -13.33 7.88 -14.52
N THR A 156 -14.03 7.45 -13.47
CA THR A 156 -15.20 8.14 -12.92
C THR A 156 -14.87 8.96 -11.67
N TRP A 157 -13.66 8.84 -11.15
CA TRP A 157 -13.26 9.64 -9.99
C TRP A 157 -13.29 11.13 -10.32
N SER A 158 -13.74 11.90 -9.35
CA SER A 158 -13.76 13.35 -9.48
C SER A 158 -12.47 13.96 -8.92
N TYR A 159 -11.92 14.94 -9.63
CA TYR A 159 -10.75 15.71 -9.18
C TYR A 159 -11.11 17.18 -9.10
N LYS A 160 -10.42 17.91 -8.23
CA LYS A 160 -10.53 19.37 -8.13
C LYS A 160 -9.25 19.96 -7.58
N GLU A 161 -9.03 21.22 -7.91
CA GLU A 161 -8.12 22.06 -7.14
C GLU A 161 -8.75 22.35 -5.76
N GLY A 162 -8.03 22.08 -4.67
CA GLY A 162 -8.62 22.19 -3.35
C GLY A 162 -7.68 22.07 -2.16
N ASP A 163 -8.31 21.98 -0.98
CA ASP A 163 -7.67 21.77 0.31
C ASP A 163 -8.00 20.37 0.83
N THR A 164 -7.05 19.73 1.50
CA THR A 164 -7.18 18.42 2.14
C THR A 164 -6.68 18.50 3.60
N PRO A 165 -7.21 17.70 4.54
CA PRO A 165 -6.68 17.64 5.89
C PRO A 165 -5.17 17.35 5.89
N GLN A 166 -4.40 18.02 6.75
CA GLN A 166 -2.92 17.93 6.75
C GLN A 166 -2.36 16.50 6.87
N LYS A 167 -3.12 15.59 7.46
CA LYS A 167 -2.75 14.18 7.66
C LYS A 167 -2.95 13.31 6.40
N ASN A 168 -3.73 13.81 5.44
CA ASN A 168 -4.04 13.21 4.14
C ASN A 168 -3.27 13.91 3.00
N ASP A 169 -2.63 15.04 3.29
CA ASP A 169 -1.82 15.83 2.37
C ASP A 169 -0.47 15.12 2.15
N ILE A 170 -0.35 14.40 1.03
CA ILE A 170 0.86 13.67 0.63
C ILE A 170 1.85 14.68 0.07
N ILE A 171 3.12 14.60 0.47
CA ILE A 171 4.13 15.60 0.08
C ILE A 171 5.20 14.98 -0.81
N ASP A 172 5.88 13.95 -0.31
CA ASP A 172 6.95 13.28 -1.02
C ASP A 172 6.58 11.81 -1.21
N VAL A 173 6.84 11.29 -2.39
CA VAL A 173 6.66 9.89 -2.75
C VAL A 173 7.95 9.37 -3.38
N TYR A 174 8.33 8.17 -3.00
CA TYR A 174 9.44 7.44 -3.57
C TYR A 174 8.93 6.08 -4.06
N ALA A 175 9.46 5.63 -5.19
CA ALA A 175 9.33 4.25 -5.60
C ALA A 175 10.59 3.76 -6.30
N HIS A 176 10.94 2.50 -6.08
CA HIS A 176 12.09 1.86 -6.72
C HIS A 176 11.80 0.41 -7.03
N ILE A 177 12.29 -0.06 -8.18
CA ILE A 177 12.18 -1.44 -8.61
C ILE A 177 13.58 -1.97 -8.89
N ARG A 178 13.93 -3.09 -8.26
CA ARG A 178 15.18 -3.81 -8.56
C ARG A 178 15.01 -5.32 -8.53
N ARG A 179 15.84 -6.02 -9.28
CA ARG A 179 15.96 -7.48 -9.24
C ARG A 179 17.20 -7.87 -8.47
N SER A 180 17.01 -8.68 -7.42
CA SER A 180 18.12 -9.18 -6.60
C SER A 180 19.03 -10.14 -7.39
N ALA A 181 20.35 -10.04 -7.21
CA ALA A 181 21.31 -10.88 -7.93
C ALA A 181 21.20 -12.36 -7.50
N GLY A 182 21.11 -12.61 -6.19
CA GLY A 182 21.14 -13.96 -5.63
C GLY A 182 19.84 -14.73 -5.84
N THR A 183 18.71 -14.13 -5.45
CA THR A 183 17.40 -14.81 -5.51
C THR A 183 16.67 -14.61 -6.83
N GLN A 184 17.10 -13.66 -7.66
CA GLN A 184 16.39 -13.21 -8.87
C GLN A 184 14.98 -12.66 -8.60
N ASN A 185 14.61 -12.48 -7.33
CA ASN A 185 13.37 -11.84 -6.92
C ASN A 185 13.37 -10.38 -7.33
N LEU A 186 12.26 -9.96 -7.95
CA LEU A 186 11.88 -8.58 -8.15
C LEU A 186 11.40 -8.01 -6.82
N TRP A 187 11.98 -6.89 -6.42
CA TRP A 187 11.59 -6.10 -5.28
C TRP A 187 11.05 -4.77 -5.75
N VAL A 188 9.99 -4.33 -5.08
CA VAL A 188 9.35 -3.03 -5.27
C VAL A 188 9.35 -2.34 -3.93
N PHE A 189 9.89 -1.14 -3.90
CA PHE A 189 10.00 -0.30 -2.72
C PHE A 189 9.13 0.91 -2.90
N PHE A 190 8.54 1.37 -1.82
CA PHE A 190 7.76 2.59 -1.77
C PHE A 190 8.08 3.34 -0.49
N GLY A 191 8.13 4.66 -0.62
CA GLY A 191 8.18 5.59 0.49
C GLY A 191 7.14 6.69 0.27
N ALA A 192 6.48 7.16 1.31
CA ALA A 192 5.66 8.35 1.20
C ALA A 192 5.61 9.13 2.51
N THR A 193 5.47 10.44 2.38
CA THR A 193 5.34 11.34 3.52
C THR A 193 4.05 12.12 3.50
N THR A 194 3.45 12.33 4.67
CA THR A 194 2.34 13.28 4.82
C THR A 194 2.80 14.55 5.53
N ARG A 195 2.08 15.67 5.36
CA ARG A 195 2.47 16.94 5.97
C ARG A 195 2.38 16.95 7.51
N SER A 196 1.57 16.07 8.11
CA SER A 196 1.27 16.11 9.54
C SER A 196 1.69 14.85 10.30
N PRO A 197 2.41 15.00 11.44
CA PRO A 197 2.78 13.89 12.31
C PRO A 197 1.60 13.39 13.17
N ASN A 198 0.41 13.97 13.05
CA ASN A 198 -0.69 13.70 13.98
C ASN A 198 -1.84 12.94 13.33
N GLY A 199 -2.15 11.79 13.90
CA GLY A 199 -3.37 11.03 13.61
C GLY A 199 -3.10 9.68 12.95
N ASN A 200 -4.18 9.03 12.54
CA ASN A 200 -4.10 7.86 11.68
C ASN A 200 -4.07 8.32 10.22
N ASN A 201 -3.12 7.78 9.46
CA ASN A 201 -2.93 8.03 8.04
C ASN A 201 -3.20 6.73 7.28
N TYR A 202 -3.83 6.83 6.12
CA TYR A 202 -4.21 5.68 5.31
C TYR A 202 -3.76 5.98 3.90
N LEU A 203 -2.71 5.30 3.46
CA LEU A 203 -2.09 5.50 2.17
C LEU A 203 -2.28 4.25 1.34
N ASP A 204 -2.71 4.41 0.10
CA ASP A 204 -2.80 3.31 -0.83
C ASP A 204 -1.88 3.58 -2.03
N PHE A 205 -1.12 2.54 -2.40
CA PHE A 205 -0.23 2.53 -3.54
C PHE A 205 -0.84 1.57 -4.54
N GLU A 206 -1.48 2.12 -5.55
CA GLU A 206 -2.17 1.37 -6.58
C GLU A 206 -1.28 1.25 -7.80
N VAL A 207 -1.04 0.00 -8.20
CA VAL A 207 -0.22 -0.36 -9.35
C VAL A 207 -1.15 -0.80 -10.46
N PHE A 208 -1.25 0.03 -11.48
CA PHE A 208 -2.00 -0.23 -12.68
C PHE A 208 -1.10 -0.85 -13.73
N ARG A 209 -1.52 -1.95 -14.36
CA ARG A 209 -0.84 -2.52 -15.53
C ARG A 209 -0.91 -1.60 -16.76
N SER A 210 -1.93 -0.75 -16.80
CA SER A 210 -2.10 0.29 -17.82
C SER A 210 -1.27 1.54 -17.49
N ASP A 211 -0.91 2.29 -18.53
CA ASP A 211 -0.21 3.59 -18.42
C ASP A 211 -1.23 4.70 -18.08
N VAL A 212 -1.83 4.59 -16.89
CA VAL A 212 -2.80 5.56 -16.38
C VAL A 212 -2.15 6.94 -16.24
N GLU A 213 -2.85 7.98 -16.69
CA GLU A 213 -2.38 9.36 -16.70
C GLU A 213 -3.52 10.29 -16.23
N TYR A 214 -3.19 11.31 -15.43
CA TYR A 214 -4.12 12.38 -15.09
C TYR A 214 -4.16 13.42 -16.21
N ASP A 215 -5.35 13.63 -16.78
CA ASP A 215 -5.57 14.68 -17.78
C ASP A 215 -6.15 15.93 -17.10
N PRO A 216 -5.37 17.02 -16.98
CA PRO A 216 -5.83 18.25 -16.35
C PRO A 216 -6.90 18.99 -17.16
N VAL A 217 -7.14 18.64 -18.43
CA VAL A 217 -8.18 19.26 -19.25
C VAL A 217 -9.55 18.66 -18.94
N SER A 218 -9.61 17.33 -18.77
CA SER A 218 -10.83 16.62 -18.42
C SER A 218 -11.01 16.40 -16.91
N GLU A 219 -10.00 16.75 -16.10
CA GLU A 219 -9.97 16.52 -14.65
C GLU A 219 -10.27 15.05 -14.30
N SER A 220 -9.68 14.12 -15.05
CA SER A 220 -9.96 12.69 -14.94
C SER A 220 -8.74 11.83 -15.24
N LEU A 221 -8.77 10.57 -14.80
CA LEU A 221 -7.78 9.59 -15.24
C LEU A 221 -8.15 9.03 -16.61
N ILE A 222 -7.19 9.11 -17.53
CA ILE A 222 -7.26 8.53 -18.87
C ILE A 222 -6.36 7.31 -18.98
N ASN A 223 -6.46 6.58 -20.09
CA ASN A 223 -5.72 5.34 -20.35
C ASN A 223 -5.96 4.25 -19.27
N THR A 224 -7.11 4.30 -18.61
CA THR A 224 -7.54 3.29 -17.63
C THR A 224 -7.84 1.95 -18.31
N GLY A 225 -7.79 0.86 -17.54
CA GLY A 225 -8.00 -0.50 -18.05
C GLY A 225 -9.45 -0.81 -18.44
N PRO A 226 -9.70 -1.86 -19.24
CA PRO A 226 -11.02 -2.18 -19.76
C PRO A 226 -11.96 -2.82 -18.72
N ASN A 227 -11.46 -3.26 -17.57
CA ASN A 227 -12.21 -3.98 -16.55
C ASN A 227 -12.57 -3.04 -15.40
N CYS A 228 -13.51 -2.13 -15.63
CA CYS A 228 -13.88 -1.07 -14.68
C CYS A 228 -12.72 -0.10 -14.38
N GLY A 229 -12.04 0.36 -15.44
CA GLY A 229 -10.88 1.22 -15.33
C GLY A 229 -9.59 0.51 -14.87
N HIS A 230 -9.62 -0.81 -14.72
CA HIS A 230 -8.50 -1.63 -14.27
C HIS A 230 -8.17 -2.77 -15.25
N THR A 231 -7.04 -3.44 -15.04
CA THR A 231 -6.68 -4.72 -15.69
C THR A 231 -6.89 -5.85 -14.69
N ALA A 232 -7.74 -6.83 -15.03
CA ALA A 232 -8.03 -7.95 -14.14
C ALA A 232 -7.00 -9.08 -14.20
N TYR A 233 -6.75 -9.71 -13.04
CA TYR A 233 -6.17 -11.05 -12.98
C TYR A 233 -7.17 -12.07 -13.53
N THR A 234 -6.67 -12.93 -14.40
CA THR A 234 -7.37 -14.15 -14.82
C THR A 234 -6.52 -15.37 -14.45
N PHE A 235 -7.14 -16.53 -14.34
CA PHE A 235 -6.50 -17.72 -13.79
C PHE A 235 -6.66 -18.93 -14.72
N PHE A 236 -5.61 -19.74 -14.80
CA PHE A 236 -5.71 -21.09 -15.34
C PHE A 236 -6.49 -22.00 -14.38
N PRO A 237 -7.00 -23.17 -14.85
CA PRO A 237 -7.70 -24.12 -13.99
C PRO A 237 -6.92 -24.65 -12.79
N ASP A 238 -5.59 -24.51 -12.78
CA ASP A 238 -4.72 -24.88 -11.67
C ASP A 238 -4.50 -23.73 -10.65
N GLY A 239 -5.13 -22.57 -10.86
CA GLY A 239 -5.03 -21.39 -10.01
C GLY A 239 -3.80 -20.51 -10.28
N SER A 240 -2.92 -20.89 -11.22
CA SER A 240 -1.84 -20.00 -11.62
C SER A 240 -2.38 -18.80 -12.43
N PRO A 241 -1.82 -17.59 -12.29
CA PRO A 241 -2.23 -16.44 -13.10
C PRO A 241 -2.01 -16.68 -14.60
N ASP A 242 -3.08 -16.55 -15.39
CA ASP A 242 -3.04 -16.53 -16.86
C ASP A 242 -2.73 -15.11 -17.36
N GLN A 243 -3.44 -14.12 -16.80
CA GLN A 243 -3.13 -12.70 -16.92
C GLN A 243 -2.85 -12.12 -15.54
N LYS A 244 -1.82 -11.27 -15.45
CA LYS A 244 -1.56 -10.45 -14.26
C LYS A 244 -2.36 -9.16 -14.35
N GLY A 245 -3.06 -8.82 -13.28
CA GLY A 245 -3.85 -7.61 -13.16
C GLY A 245 -3.23 -6.55 -12.27
N ASP A 246 -4.06 -5.57 -11.94
CA ASP A 246 -3.75 -4.46 -11.06
C ASP A 246 -3.71 -4.90 -9.60
N LEU A 247 -2.95 -4.16 -8.80
CA LEU A 247 -2.81 -4.39 -7.37
C LEU A 247 -2.94 -3.09 -6.62
N ILE A 248 -3.40 -3.18 -5.38
CA ILE A 248 -3.36 -2.07 -4.45
C ILE A 248 -2.75 -2.52 -3.12
N PHE A 249 -1.74 -1.78 -2.72
CA PHE A 249 -1.07 -1.94 -1.43
C PHE A 249 -1.60 -0.87 -0.50
N SER A 250 -2.39 -1.29 0.47
CA SER A 250 -3.09 -0.42 1.39
C SER A 250 -2.37 -0.40 2.74
N ALA A 251 -1.72 0.72 3.04
CA ALA A 251 -1.01 0.95 4.28
C ALA A 251 -1.90 1.70 5.27
N ASN A 252 -2.34 1.02 6.32
CA ASN A 252 -3.13 1.61 7.38
C ASN A 252 -2.27 1.87 8.60
N TYR A 253 -1.91 3.13 8.80
CA TYR A 253 -1.18 3.57 9.98
C TYR A 253 -2.15 3.89 11.10
N THR A 254 -2.02 3.15 12.20
CA THR A 254 -2.80 3.40 13.41
C THR A 254 -1.89 3.83 14.55
N ASN A 255 -2.45 4.55 15.53
CA ASN A 255 -1.71 5.02 16.69
C ASN A 255 -0.54 5.98 16.36
N GLY A 256 -0.73 6.84 15.36
CA GLY A 256 0.29 7.82 14.95
C GLY A 256 1.49 7.18 14.27
N GLY A 257 1.28 6.44 13.18
CA GLY A 257 2.37 5.77 12.44
C GLY A 257 2.71 4.38 12.96
N ALA A 258 2.90 4.24 14.28
CA ALA A 258 3.60 3.12 14.92
C ALA A 258 3.07 1.68 14.69
N VAL A 259 1.95 1.51 14.02
CA VAL A 259 1.45 0.21 13.58
C VAL A 259 1.01 0.34 12.13
N ALA A 260 1.79 -0.25 11.21
CA ALA A 260 1.42 -0.42 9.81
C ALA A 260 0.67 -1.75 9.62
N ASP A 261 -0.61 -1.65 9.25
CA ASP A 261 -1.37 -2.77 8.73
C ASP A 261 -1.38 -2.67 7.19
N ILE A 262 -0.47 -3.41 6.56
CA ILE A 262 -0.36 -3.50 5.10
C ILE A 262 -1.29 -4.60 4.60
N ARG A 263 -2.22 -4.22 3.73
CA ARG A 263 -3.14 -5.13 3.05
C ARG A 263 -2.88 -5.07 1.56
N VAL A 264 -2.88 -6.23 0.93
CA VAL A 264 -2.73 -6.33 -0.53
C VAL A 264 -4.04 -6.82 -1.10
N TYR A 265 -4.52 -6.14 -2.13
CA TYR A 265 -5.68 -6.58 -2.89
C TYR A 265 -5.28 -6.71 -4.36
N ALA A 266 -5.81 -7.73 -5.01
CA ALA A 266 -5.68 -7.94 -6.45
C ALA A 266 -7.00 -7.65 -7.14
N TRP A 267 -6.95 -6.90 -8.24
CA TRP A 267 -8.11 -6.72 -9.10
C TRP A 267 -8.34 -8.00 -9.90
N ILE A 268 -9.41 -8.74 -9.63
CA ILE A 268 -9.66 -10.05 -10.25
C ILE A 268 -10.90 -10.03 -11.14
N ASP A 269 -10.91 -10.92 -12.14
CA ASP A 269 -12.16 -11.43 -12.71
C ASP A 269 -12.68 -12.55 -11.80
N SER A 270 -13.78 -12.27 -11.10
CA SER A 270 -14.38 -13.18 -10.13
C SER A 270 -15.05 -14.40 -10.78
N PHE A 271 -15.30 -14.38 -12.11
CA PHE A 271 -16.07 -15.42 -12.79
C PHE A 271 -15.44 -16.81 -12.64
N PHE A 272 -14.11 -16.92 -12.82
CA PHE A 272 -13.41 -18.19 -12.65
C PHE A 272 -13.52 -18.70 -11.22
N VAL A 273 -13.32 -17.82 -10.24
CA VAL A 273 -13.32 -18.17 -8.82
C VAL A 273 -14.73 -18.63 -8.41
N ALA A 274 -15.77 -17.85 -8.73
CA ALA A 274 -17.17 -18.19 -8.46
C ALA A 274 -17.62 -19.51 -9.14
N ALA A 275 -17.01 -19.89 -10.26
CA ALA A 275 -17.33 -21.14 -10.95
C ALA A 275 -16.82 -22.40 -10.21
N LEU A 276 -15.92 -22.27 -9.23
CA LEU A 276 -15.26 -23.40 -8.60
C LEU A 276 -16.22 -24.26 -7.75
N THR A 277 -17.25 -23.67 -7.14
CA THR A 277 -18.25 -24.43 -6.35
C THR A 277 -19.62 -24.56 -6.98
N GLY A 278 -19.92 -23.81 -8.06
CA GLY A 278 -20.97 -24.20 -9.01
C GLY A 278 -21.85 -23.11 -9.61
N ASP A 279 -21.85 -21.86 -9.10
CA ASP A 279 -22.55 -20.73 -9.73
C ASP A 279 -21.57 -19.61 -10.07
N PRO A 280 -21.20 -19.44 -11.35
CA PRO A 280 -20.20 -18.45 -11.76
C PRO A 280 -20.66 -16.98 -11.62
N ASN A 281 -21.91 -16.73 -11.19
CA ASN A 281 -22.44 -15.37 -11.02
C ASN A 281 -22.53 -14.95 -9.54
N VAL A 282 -22.18 -15.82 -8.59
CA VAL A 282 -22.26 -15.55 -7.16
C VAL A 282 -20.95 -15.98 -6.53
N LEU A 283 -20.11 -15.02 -6.15
CA LEU A 283 -18.85 -15.28 -5.46
C LEU A 283 -19.11 -15.48 -3.96
N THR A 284 -18.66 -16.61 -3.40
CA THR A 284 -18.76 -16.88 -1.96
C THR A 284 -17.41 -17.23 -1.33
N ASP A 285 -17.36 -17.26 0.01
CA ASP A 285 -16.18 -17.71 0.75
C ASP A 285 -15.77 -19.15 0.38
N GLU A 286 -16.73 -20.02 0.04
CA GLU A 286 -16.45 -21.39 -0.40
C GLU A 286 -15.66 -21.44 -1.73
N ASP A 287 -15.87 -20.48 -2.62
CA ASP A 287 -15.13 -20.36 -3.87
C ASP A 287 -13.67 -19.96 -3.64
N PHE A 288 -13.44 -19.01 -2.74
CA PHE A 288 -12.08 -18.64 -2.33
C PHE A 288 -11.36 -19.81 -1.63
N ILE A 289 -12.06 -20.56 -0.80
CA ILE A 289 -11.54 -21.79 -0.18
C ILE A 289 -11.18 -22.82 -1.27
N ALA A 290 -12.03 -23.00 -2.28
CA ALA A 290 -11.79 -23.92 -3.38
C ALA A 290 -10.55 -23.48 -4.20
N TYR A 291 -10.41 -22.19 -4.50
CA TYR A 291 -9.24 -21.64 -5.19
C TYR A 291 -7.95 -21.88 -4.39
N ASN A 292 -7.97 -21.58 -3.10
CA ASN A 292 -6.83 -21.78 -2.20
C ASN A 292 -6.41 -23.26 -2.10
N ALA A 293 -7.32 -24.20 -2.45
CA ALA A 293 -7.06 -25.63 -2.49
C ALA A 293 -6.57 -26.17 -3.85
N LEU A 294 -6.52 -25.36 -4.92
CA LEU A 294 -6.12 -25.80 -6.27
C LEU A 294 -4.65 -26.27 -6.36
N GLY A 295 -3.81 -25.89 -5.39
CA GLY A 295 -2.49 -26.48 -5.15
C GLY A 295 -1.30 -25.77 -5.80
N GLY A 296 -0.35 -25.34 -4.97
CA GLY A 296 1.10 -25.22 -5.25
C GLY A 296 1.63 -24.18 -6.24
N LEU A 297 0.90 -23.87 -7.32
CA LEU A 297 1.35 -22.92 -8.37
C LEU A 297 0.76 -21.52 -8.20
N ASN A 298 -0.20 -21.35 -7.28
CA ASN A 298 -0.72 -20.04 -6.92
C ASN A 298 0.40 -19.23 -6.23
N SER A 299 0.66 -18.04 -6.74
CA SER A 299 1.62 -17.11 -6.12
C SER A 299 1.06 -16.46 -4.85
N PHE A 300 -0.26 -16.41 -4.73
CA PHE A 300 -0.98 -15.91 -3.56
C PHE A 300 -2.20 -16.77 -3.27
N THR A 301 -2.69 -16.69 -2.04
CA THR A 301 -4.01 -17.19 -1.64
C THR A 301 -4.93 -16.02 -1.35
N PHE A 302 -6.23 -16.19 -1.58
CA PHE A 302 -7.21 -15.20 -1.18
C PHE A 302 -7.41 -15.20 0.34
N GLY A 303 -7.73 -14.02 0.87
CA GLY A 303 -7.94 -13.78 2.29
C GLY A 303 -6.77 -13.09 2.99
N ASP A 304 -6.81 -13.09 4.32
CA ASP A 304 -5.88 -12.36 5.19
C ASP A 304 -4.81 -13.21 5.88
N ALA A 305 -4.88 -14.53 5.73
CA ALA A 305 -3.98 -15.48 6.35
C ALA A 305 -3.89 -16.78 5.53
N LEU A 306 -2.77 -17.49 5.66
CA LEU A 306 -2.58 -18.82 5.04
C LEU A 306 -3.37 -19.93 5.76
N THR A 307 -3.67 -19.76 7.05
CA THR A 307 -4.33 -20.76 7.89
C THR A 307 -5.14 -20.09 9.00
N GLY A 308 -6.18 -20.77 9.49
CA GLY A 308 -7.03 -20.30 10.59
C GLY A 308 -8.39 -19.80 10.08
N PRO A 309 -9.15 -19.05 10.90
CA PRO A 309 -10.26 -18.25 10.38
C PRO A 309 -9.68 -17.23 9.40
N ILE A 310 -10.10 -17.32 8.14
CA ILE A 310 -9.64 -16.44 7.06
C ILE A 310 -10.79 -15.48 6.74
N ASN A 311 -10.49 -14.18 6.66
CA ASN A 311 -11.43 -13.17 6.18
C ASN A 311 -11.21 -12.95 4.68
N TYR A 312 -12.17 -13.38 3.87
CA TYR A 312 -12.17 -13.17 2.43
C TYR A 312 -12.88 -11.84 2.11
N GLU A 313 -12.10 -10.77 1.97
CA GLU A 313 -12.63 -9.47 1.56
C GLU A 313 -12.66 -9.38 0.03
N PHE A 314 -13.83 -9.06 -0.53
CA PHE A 314 -14.01 -8.76 -1.94
C PHE A 314 -14.82 -7.47 -2.08
N TYR A 315 -14.29 -6.53 -2.88
CA TYR A 315 -14.91 -5.24 -3.14
C TYR A 315 -15.22 -5.14 -4.64
N PRO A 316 -16.46 -5.47 -5.06
CA PRO A 316 -16.84 -5.44 -6.46
C PRO A 316 -16.92 -4.01 -6.97
N CYS A 317 -16.61 -3.81 -8.26
CA CYS A 317 -16.75 -2.50 -8.87
C CYS A 317 -18.19 -2.00 -8.86
N ASN A 318 -18.37 -0.70 -8.58
CA ASN A 318 -19.70 -0.10 -8.40
C ASN A 318 -20.47 0.18 -9.70
N ASN A 319 -19.81 0.22 -10.87
CA ASN A 319 -20.40 0.76 -12.11
C ASN A 319 -20.96 -0.30 -13.08
N THR A 320 -20.70 -1.59 -12.84
CA THR A 320 -21.22 -2.68 -13.65
C THR A 320 -22.40 -3.36 -12.94
N ASN A 321 -23.58 -3.30 -13.55
CA ASN A 321 -24.70 -4.19 -13.21
C ASN A 321 -24.31 -5.64 -13.58
N GLY A 322 -23.49 -6.30 -12.77
CA GLY A 322 -22.90 -7.62 -13.03
C GLY A 322 -21.49 -7.72 -12.44
N GLU A 323 -21.41 -8.22 -11.20
CA GLU A 323 -20.31 -8.24 -10.20
C GLU A 323 -19.03 -9.02 -10.59
N GLN A 324 -18.58 -8.94 -11.85
CA GLN A 324 -17.49 -9.77 -12.37
C GLN A 324 -16.08 -9.27 -12.02
N TYR A 325 -15.91 -8.00 -11.66
CA TYR A 325 -14.59 -7.44 -11.35
C TYR A 325 -14.57 -6.77 -9.98
N GLY A 326 -13.43 -6.85 -9.29
CA GLY A 326 -13.25 -6.20 -8.01
C GLY A 326 -11.93 -6.53 -7.33
N TYR A 327 -11.65 -5.82 -6.24
CA TYR A 327 -10.48 -6.06 -5.40
C TYR A 327 -10.73 -7.21 -4.42
N ALA A 328 -9.98 -8.29 -4.55
CA ALA A 328 -9.96 -9.40 -3.60
C ALA A 328 -8.71 -9.32 -2.72
N ARG A 329 -8.86 -9.51 -1.41
CA ARG A 329 -7.73 -9.54 -0.48
C ARG A 329 -6.86 -10.78 -0.73
N ILE A 330 -5.54 -10.59 -0.75
CA ILE A 330 -4.59 -11.66 -0.98
C ILE A 330 -3.47 -11.66 0.06
N VAL A 331 -2.86 -12.84 0.26
CA VAL A 331 -1.58 -12.99 0.97
C VAL A 331 -0.61 -13.84 0.13
N PRO A 332 0.69 -13.49 0.10
CA PRO A 332 1.69 -14.29 -0.61
C PRO A 332 1.80 -15.71 -0.04
N VAL A 333 1.96 -16.70 -0.92
CA VAL A 333 2.23 -18.08 -0.49
C VAL A 333 3.69 -18.17 -0.04
N SER A 334 3.91 -18.43 1.25
CA SER A 334 5.26 -18.48 1.86
C SER A 334 6.05 -19.74 1.45
N ASN A 335 6.47 -19.83 0.17
CA ASN A 335 7.22 -20.98 -0.33
C ASN A 335 8.75 -20.85 -0.19
N VAL A 336 9.27 -19.70 0.30
CA VAL A 336 10.70 -19.49 0.52
C VAL A 336 11.00 -19.26 2.00
N PRO A 337 11.56 -20.27 2.70
CA PRO A 337 12.02 -20.08 4.08
C PRO A 337 13.06 -18.96 4.20
N GLY A 338 12.79 -17.96 5.04
CA GLY A 338 13.75 -16.93 5.43
C GLY A 338 13.81 -15.66 4.57
N VAL A 339 12.98 -15.53 3.53
CA VAL A 339 12.84 -14.27 2.77
C VAL A 339 11.48 -13.64 3.10
N PRO A 340 11.42 -12.47 3.75
CA PRO A 340 10.15 -11.81 4.00
C PRO A 340 9.49 -11.42 2.67
N ALA A 341 8.16 -11.55 2.59
CA ALA A 341 7.41 -11.07 1.44
C ALA A 341 7.16 -9.55 1.50
N ILE A 342 7.12 -9.00 2.72
CA ILE A 342 6.90 -7.59 3.01
C ILE A 342 7.84 -7.22 4.16
N VAL A 343 8.53 -6.09 4.01
CA VAL A 343 9.26 -5.38 5.08
C VAL A 343 8.72 -3.96 5.13
N ALA A 344 8.64 -3.37 6.32
CA ALA A 344 8.13 -2.01 6.49
C ALA A 344 8.82 -1.34 7.68
N GLN A 345 8.94 -0.02 7.60
CA GLN A 345 9.42 0.84 8.68
C GLN A 345 8.74 2.21 8.61
N ASP A 346 8.72 2.92 9.72
CA ASP A 346 8.36 4.33 9.76
C ASP A 346 9.35 5.14 10.62
N ASN A 347 9.28 6.46 10.51
CA ASN A 347 10.12 7.35 11.29
C ASN A 347 9.52 7.68 12.67
N THR A 348 8.74 6.80 13.30
CA THR A 348 8.11 7.09 14.60
C THR A 348 9.08 7.32 15.75
N THR A 349 10.31 6.85 15.61
CA THR A 349 11.32 6.91 16.67
C THR A 349 12.17 8.19 16.62
N GLY A 350 12.10 8.97 15.55
CA GLY A 350 12.83 10.24 15.43
C GLY A 350 12.66 10.92 14.07
N ASP A 351 12.94 12.23 14.03
CA ASP A 351 13.02 12.97 12.77
C ASP A 351 14.19 12.46 11.94
N VAL A 352 14.02 12.39 10.62
CA VAL A 352 15.06 11.95 9.67
C VAL A 352 15.34 13.02 8.63
N ASN A 353 16.51 12.99 7.99
CA ASN A 353 16.88 13.98 7.00
C ASN A 353 15.98 13.92 5.75
N ALA A 354 15.51 15.08 5.30
CA ALA A 354 14.82 15.22 4.01
C ALA A 354 15.83 15.38 2.85
N PRO A 355 15.40 15.28 1.59
CA PRO A 355 16.27 15.50 0.44
C PRO A 355 17.02 16.82 0.46
N SER A 356 18.09 16.89 -0.34
CA SER A 356 18.88 18.12 -0.50
C SER A 356 18.05 19.32 -1.00
N TRP A 357 16.93 19.05 -1.70
CA TRP A 357 15.93 20.05 -2.13
C TRP A 357 14.76 20.25 -1.14
N LYS A 358 14.86 19.68 0.07
CA LYS A 358 13.98 19.88 1.23
C LYS A 358 12.58 19.29 1.07
N THR A 359 11.82 19.24 2.16
CA THR A 359 10.40 18.84 2.22
C THR A 359 9.50 19.97 2.73
N ILE A 360 8.20 19.71 2.88
CA ILE A 360 7.22 20.65 3.45
C ILE A 360 6.82 20.19 4.85
N GLY A 361 7.10 21.03 5.85
CA GLY A 361 6.75 20.78 7.24
C GLY A 361 5.27 21.05 7.54
N THR A 362 4.82 20.71 8.75
CA THR A 362 3.42 20.83 9.18
C THR A 362 2.83 22.24 9.11
N ASN A 363 3.70 23.25 9.23
CA ASN A 363 3.32 24.66 9.11
C ASN A 363 3.25 25.15 7.64
N GLY A 364 3.56 24.30 6.66
CA GLY A 364 3.66 24.64 5.24
C GLY A 364 4.96 25.35 4.85
N ALA A 365 5.97 25.37 5.73
CA ALA A 365 7.28 25.92 5.40
C ALA A 365 8.20 24.80 4.93
N VAL A 366 9.20 25.18 4.13
CA VAL A 366 10.30 24.30 3.75
C VAL A 366 11.02 23.76 5.00
N SER A 367 11.30 22.46 5.01
CA SER A 367 11.91 21.73 6.12
C SER A 367 13.11 20.90 5.66
N ASP A 368 14.16 20.88 6.46
CA ASP A 368 15.35 20.04 6.27
C ASP A 368 15.13 18.58 6.70
N VAL A 369 14.02 18.30 7.39
CA VAL A 369 13.74 17.00 8.01
C VAL A 369 12.32 16.55 7.73
N TYR A 370 12.15 15.23 7.62
CA TYR A 370 10.88 14.54 7.80
C TYR A 370 10.61 14.37 9.29
N VAL A 371 9.61 15.09 9.79
CA VAL A 371 9.27 15.07 11.22
C VAL A 371 8.62 13.74 11.60
N ALA A 372 8.97 13.14 12.73
CA ALA A 372 8.32 11.92 13.19
C ALA A 372 6.83 12.17 13.53
N PRO A 373 5.88 11.29 13.18
CA PRO A 373 5.92 10.10 12.32
C PRO A 373 5.31 10.36 10.92
N THR A 374 5.95 11.16 10.08
CA THR A 374 5.41 11.49 8.74
C THR A 374 5.90 10.62 7.61
N PHE A 375 7.03 9.92 7.76
CA PHE A 375 7.63 9.13 6.69
C PHE A 375 7.43 7.65 6.96
N ALA A 376 6.80 6.97 6.00
CA ALA A 376 6.65 5.54 6.04
C ALA A 376 7.17 4.90 4.76
N GLU A 377 7.72 3.71 4.93
CA GLU A 377 8.49 3.02 3.91
C GLU A 377 8.23 1.52 3.96
N PHE A 378 8.20 0.88 2.80
CA PHE A 378 8.05 -0.57 2.73
C PHE A 378 8.66 -1.15 1.44
N GLY A 379 9.10 -2.40 1.57
CA GLY A 379 9.63 -3.21 0.48
C GLY A 379 8.80 -4.48 0.31
N ILE A 380 8.50 -4.81 -0.94
CA ILE A 380 7.64 -5.94 -1.31
C ILE A 380 8.36 -6.84 -2.30
N ASN A 381 8.33 -8.14 -2.02
CA ASN A 381 8.84 -9.15 -2.93
C ASN A 381 7.78 -9.49 -3.99
N ALA A 382 7.83 -8.76 -5.10
CA ALA A 382 6.94 -8.92 -6.24
C ALA A 382 6.99 -10.33 -6.87
N THR A 383 8.14 -11.00 -6.82
CA THR A 383 8.23 -12.38 -7.32
C THR A 383 7.44 -13.35 -6.45
N LEU A 384 7.52 -13.23 -5.12
CA LEU A 384 6.74 -14.07 -4.21
C LEU A 384 5.23 -13.82 -4.32
N LEU A 385 4.82 -12.59 -4.64
CA LEU A 385 3.42 -12.25 -4.91
C LEU A 385 2.94 -12.63 -6.31
N GLY A 386 3.83 -13.13 -7.19
CA GLY A 386 3.47 -13.51 -8.55
C GLY A 386 3.24 -12.35 -9.51
N ILE A 387 3.65 -11.15 -9.12
CA ILE A 387 3.42 -9.91 -9.87
C ILE A 387 4.66 -9.52 -10.71
N ASP A 388 5.76 -10.24 -10.53
CA ASP A 388 6.96 -10.12 -11.35
C ASP A 388 6.66 -10.48 -12.81
N GLY A 389 6.54 -9.48 -13.68
CA GLY A 389 6.30 -9.63 -15.12
C GLY A 389 7.46 -10.22 -15.94
N THR A 390 8.62 -10.51 -15.35
CA THR A 390 9.88 -10.96 -15.98
C THR A 390 10.07 -10.51 -17.44
N VAL A 391 10.68 -9.34 -17.65
CA VAL A 391 11.17 -8.91 -18.96
C VAL A 391 12.51 -9.57 -19.23
N THR A 392 12.57 -10.47 -20.22
CA THR A 392 13.81 -11.03 -20.77
C THR A 392 14.35 -10.12 -21.88
N SER A 393 14.79 -8.91 -21.50
CA SER A 393 15.52 -7.92 -22.33
C SER A 393 14.87 -7.43 -23.64
N GLY A 394 14.77 -6.11 -23.85
CA GLY A 394 14.75 -5.56 -25.21
C GLY A 394 13.97 -4.28 -25.50
N SER A 395 13.04 -3.86 -24.64
CA SER A 395 12.18 -2.69 -24.91
C SER A 395 11.88 -1.94 -23.61
N CYS A 396 11.57 -0.63 -23.68
CA CYS A 396 10.91 0.10 -22.59
C CYS A 396 9.55 -0.55 -22.35
N GLU A 397 9.51 -1.59 -21.53
CA GLU A 397 8.30 -2.29 -21.14
C GLU A 397 7.96 -1.87 -19.73
N ASN A 398 6.69 -1.53 -19.53
CA ASN A 398 6.22 -1.08 -18.25
C ASN A 398 6.10 -2.29 -17.30
N ILE A 399 7.14 -2.52 -16.50
CA ILE A 399 7.29 -3.74 -15.67
C ILE A 399 6.11 -3.86 -14.71
N LEU A 400 5.65 -2.73 -14.19
CA LEU A 400 4.47 -2.63 -13.33
C LEU A 400 3.36 -1.74 -13.90
N GLY A 401 3.63 -0.88 -14.89
CA GLY A 401 2.66 0.07 -15.45
C GLY A 401 2.74 1.43 -14.73
N SER A 402 1.62 2.04 -14.38
CA SER A 402 1.57 3.29 -13.59
C SER A 402 1.40 3.02 -12.09
N ILE A 403 1.93 3.91 -11.25
CA ILE A 403 1.69 3.93 -9.81
C ILE A 403 0.88 5.17 -9.47
N LEU A 404 -0.20 5.00 -8.72
CA LEU A 404 -0.95 6.08 -8.10
C LEU A 404 -0.84 5.95 -6.58
N VAL A 405 -0.39 7.01 -5.91
CA VAL A 405 -0.39 7.08 -4.45
C VAL A 405 -1.52 8.00 -4.02
N LYS A 406 -2.37 7.51 -3.12
CA LYS A 406 -3.59 8.20 -2.71
C LYS A 406 -3.82 8.00 -1.22
N SER A 407 -4.55 8.94 -0.62
CA SER A 407 -4.93 8.85 0.79
C SER A 407 -6.38 8.37 0.91
N ARG A 408 -6.76 7.88 2.09
CA ARG A 408 -8.17 7.64 2.45
C ARG A 408 -8.59 8.46 3.66
N SER A 409 -9.89 8.70 3.77
CA SER A 409 -10.50 9.35 4.94
C SER A 409 -10.55 8.46 6.20
N SER A 410 -10.51 7.12 6.06
CA SER A 410 -10.56 6.15 7.17
C SER A 410 -9.83 4.83 6.87
N THR A 411 -9.66 3.97 7.89
CA THR A 411 -9.08 2.62 7.74
C THR A 411 -9.84 1.72 6.77
N SER A 412 -11.14 1.97 6.51
CA SER A 412 -11.94 1.10 5.65
C SER A 412 -11.47 1.20 4.21
N PHE A 413 -11.27 0.08 3.53
CA PHE A 413 -10.93 0.06 2.09
C PHE A 413 -12.01 0.73 1.23
N THR A 414 -13.24 0.79 1.75
CA THR A 414 -14.40 1.43 1.11
C THR A 414 -14.60 2.89 1.51
N SER A 415 -13.60 3.51 2.15
CA SER A 415 -13.70 4.93 2.51
C SER A 415 -13.51 5.81 1.29
N GLU A 416 -14.06 7.02 1.35
CA GLU A 416 -13.71 8.06 0.38
C GLU A 416 -12.20 8.32 0.42
N LEU A 417 -11.65 8.54 -0.77
CA LEU A 417 -10.29 9.00 -1.02
C LEU A 417 -10.08 10.44 -0.54
#